data_AF-W6KZ84-F1
#
_entry.id   AF-W6KZ84-F1
#
_cell.length_a   1.000
_cell.length_b   1.000
_cell.length_c   1.000
_cell.angle_alpha   90.00
_cell.angle_beta   90.00
_cell.angle_gamma   90.00
#
_symmetry.space_group_name_H-M   'P 1'
#
loop_
_entity.id
_entity.type
_entity.pdbx_description
1 polymer ?
#
loop_
_entity_poly.entity_id
_entity_poly.type
_entity_poly.pdbx_seq_one_letter_code
_entity_poly.pdbx_strand_id
1 'polypeptide(L)'
;MSECWYIHDDIENRCGEKRLSPNEPCSYETLSNLMIFYMTHEIVDVIDNVEFFAEAMVKEMGYYAYDVITISEDIMGDSFDALAEKHFSEHAHADDEIRFIIDGEGYFDIRDPDNRWIRMFCKTGDCIILPAGSFHRFTTTFSNYIMAVRLFKKNPRWIALNRYDGTATEPHMQYLASLQKPRLTTLGPSCDDPKTPDCTKIYSIPFPQELDEKMEHIARRFVETNGESLVMYCTGTASPYVGNESWCIDCISAKPSVIEGFNKLCDRFGRKKLVFVEVPVERSSYLRNPDYPLRRHKVIKLQSIPTLFVFVPNTMRSLKTTSWWELLMLKVRTESPTPDEIINW
;
A
#
# COMPACT_ATOMS: atom_id res chain seq x y z
N MET A 1 -9.63 -8.86 4.81
CA MET A 1 -9.65 -7.38 4.74
C MET A 1 -10.99 -6.93 5.25
N SER A 2 -10.98 -6.01 6.20
CA SER A 2 -12.19 -5.36 6.67
C SER A 2 -12.74 -4.41 5.62
N GLU A 3 -14.06 -4.25 5.60
CA GLU A 3 -14.75 -3.55 4.53
C GLU A 3 -14.46 -2.04 4.55
N CYS A 4 -14.39 -1.45 3.36
CA CYS A 4 -14.11 -0.03 3.15
C CYS A 4 -15.02 0.53 2.04
N TRP A 5 -15.62 1.70 2.24
CA TRP A 5 -16.59 2.27 1.29
C TRP A 5 -16.69 3.80 1.41
N TYR A 6 -17.21 4.45 0.38
CA TYR A 6 -17.50 5.87 0.42
C TYR A 6 -18.80 6.17 1.17
N ILE A 7 -18.85 7.31 1.86
CA ILE A 7 -20.02 7.82 2.60
C ILE A 7 -20.31 9.28 2.27
N HIS A 8 -21.50 9.77 2.64
CA HIS A 8 -21.85 11.20 2.54
C HIS A 8 -21.14 12.04 3.61
N ASP A 9 -20.99 13.34 3.36
CA ASP A 9 -20.45 14.30 4.35
C ASP A 9 -21.35 14.43 5.58
N ASP A 10 -22.65 14.55 5.36
CA ASP A 10 -23.64 14.65 6.42
C ASP A 10 -24.00 13.25 6.93
N ILE A 11 -23.74 13.00 8.20
CA ILE A 11 -24.13 11.77 8.86
C ILE A 11 -24.95 12.05 10.12
N GLU A 12 -26.23 11.67 10.06
CA GLU A 12 -27.14 11.82 11.20
C GLU A 12 -26.71 11.01 12.43
N ASN A 13 -26.08 9.85 12.21
CA ASN A 13 -25.64 8.97 13.28
C ASN A 13 -24.27 8.37 12.94
N ARG A 14 -23.24 8.75 13.69
CA ARG A 14 -21.87 8.32 13.47
C ARG A 14 -21.66 6.80 13.56
N CYS A 15 -22.46 6.09 14.35
CA CYS A 15 -22.30 4.67 14.64
C CYS A 15 -22.83 3.72 13.54
N GLY A 16 -23.55 4.22 12.52
CA GLY A 16 -24.08 3.39 11.43
C GLY A 16 -23.12 3.23 10.25
N GLU A 17 -23.37 2.31 9.32
CA GLU A 17 -22.44 2.10 8.19
C GLU A 17 -22.40 3.27 7.18
N LYS A 18 -23.52 3.96 6.96
CA LYS A 18 -23.62 5.16 6.10
C LYS A 18 -23.12 5.01 4.66
N ARG A 19 -23.18 3.79 4.10
CA ARG A 19 -22.89 3.53 2.68
C ARG A 19 -23.71 4.43 1.76
N LEU A 20 -23.09 4.88 0.66
CA LEU A 20 -23.82 5.50 -0.45
C LEU A 20 -24.88 4.53 -1.01
N SER A 21 -25.90 5.10 -1.68
CA SER A 21 -26.89 4.33 -2.44
C SER A 21 -26.96 4.88 -3.87
N PRO A 22 -26.40 4.18 -4.87
CA PRO A 22 -25.79 2.84 -4.79
C PRO A 22 -24.47 2.81 -4.00
N ASN A 23 -24.14 1.65 -3.42
CA ASN A 23 -22.90 1.48 -2.66
C ASN A 23 -21.67 1.63 -3.56
N GLU A 24 -20.70 2.41 -3.11
CA GLU A 24 -19.41 2.61 -3.76
C GLU A 24 -18.32 2.07 -2.84
N PRO A 25 -17.85 0.83 -3.03
CA PRO A 25 -16.77 0.27 -2.23
C PRO A 25 -15.46 1.01 -2.51
N CYS A 26 -14.65 1.18 -1.48
CA CYS A 26 -13.30 1.70 -1.59
C CYS A 26 -12.33 0.52 -1.56
N SER A 27 -11.39 0.52 -2.50
CA SER A 27 -10.46 -0.56 -2.67
C SER A 27 -9.19 -0.31 -1.86
N TYR A 28 -8.44 -1.37 -1.54
CA TYR A 28 -7.15 -1.22 -0.85
C TYR A 28 -6.15 -0.42 -1.67
N GLU A 29 -6.30 -0.47 -2.99
CA GLU A 29 -5.51 0.32 -3.93
C GLU A 29 -5.67 1.82 -3.68
N THR A 30 -6.91 2.27 -3.46
CA THR A 30 -7.21 3.65 -3.05
C THR A 30 -6.57 3.99 -1.71
N LEU A 31 -6.70 3.12 -0.70
CA LEU A 31 -6.08 3.33 0.62
C LEU A 31 -4.54 3.41 0.54
N SER A 32 -3.92 2.52 -0.25
CA SER A 32 -2.48 2.52 -0.47
C SER A 32 -2.01 3.78 -1.20
N ASN A 33 -2.78 4.28 -2.16
CA ASN A 33 -2.52 5.58 -2.80
C ASN A 33 -2.61 6.75 -1.82
N LEU A 34 -3.42 6.62 -0.76
CA LEU A 34 -3.50 7.56 0.35
C LEU A 34 -2.42 7.36 1.42
N MET A 35 -1.49 6.42 1.21
CA MET A 35 -0.48 6.00 2.18
C MET A 35 -1.06 5.46 3.49
N ILE A 36 -2.31 5.00 3.47
CA ILE A 36 -2.95 4.30 4.59
C ILE A 36 -2.48 2.86 4.53
N PHE A 37 -1.87 2.39 5.61
CA PHE A 37 -1.44 1.01 5.73
C PHE A 37 -2.44 0.25 6.60
N TYR A 38 -2.83 -0.93 6.14
CA TYR A 38 -3.77 -1.81 6.83
C TYR A 38 -3.27 -3.25 6.76
N MET A 39 -3.46 -3.99 7.86
CA MET A 39 -3.19 -5.42 7.91
C MET A 39 -4.06 -6.13 8.95
N THR A 40 -4.12 -7.44 8.86
CA THR A 40 -4.86 -8.32 9.77
C THR A 40 -3.91 -9.30 10.45
N HIS A 41 -4.12 -9.52 11.75
CA HIS A 41 -3.45 -10.52 12.57
C HIS A 41 -4.46 -11.53 13.12
N GLU A 42 -4.03 -12.77 13.34
CA GLU A 42 -4.81 -13.74 14.09
C GLU A 42 -4.77 -13.40 15.58
N ILE A 43 -5.93 -13.27 16.21
CA ILE A 43 -6.05 -12.74 17.58
C ILE A 43 -5.47 -13.68 18.66
N VAL A 44 -5.32 -14.97 18.34
CA VAL A 44 -4.79 -15.98 19.27
C VAL A 44 -3.35 -15.64 19.68
N ASP A 45 -2.58 -15.01 18.79
CA ASP A 45 -1.21 -14.58 19.08
C ASP A 45 -1.14 -13.34 19.99
N VAL A 46 -2.28 -12.68 20.25
CA VAL A 46 -2.37 -11.36 20.90
C VAL A 46 -2.91 -11.44 22.31
N ILE A 47 -4.01 -12.19 22.51
CA ILE A 47 -4.76 -12.18 23.79
C ILE A 47 -3.96 -12.80 24.93
N ASP A 48 -3.11 -13.78 24.63
CA ASP A 48 -2.31 -14.48 25.65
C ASP A 48 -1.31 -13.54 26.34
N ASN A 49 -0.78 -12.55 25.62
CA ASN A 49 0.11 -11.54 26.19
C ASN A 49 0.19 -10.28 25.32
N VAL A 50 -0.73 -9.33 25.55
CA VAL A 50 -0.80 -8.04 24.83
C VAL A 50 0.49 -7.25 24.97
N GLU A 51 1.16 -7.30 26.12
CA GLU A 51 2.43 -6.61 26.37
C GLU A 51 3.54 -7.15 25.47
N PHE A 52 3.73 -8.47 25.44
CA PHE A 52 4.72 -9.11 24.57
C PHE A 52 4.47 -8.82 23.09
N PHE A 53 3.21 -8.87 22.65
CA PHE A 53 2.83 -8.56 21.28
C PHE A 53 3.09 -7.08 20.95
N ALA A 54 2.68 -6.15 21.81
CA ALA A 54 2.87 -4.72 21.60
C ALA A 54 4.36 -4.33 21.62
N GLU A 55 5.17 -4.90 22.52
CA GLU A 55 6.63 -4.69 22.54
C GLU A 55 7.30 -5.16 21.26
N ALA A 56 6.90 -6.33 20.73
CA ALA A 56 7.38 -6.82 19.45
C ALA A 56 7.03 -5.86 18.31
N MET A 57 5.78 -5.40 18.23
CA MET A 57 5.35 -4.42 17.22
C MET A 57 6.12 -3.09 17.33
N VAL A 58 6.29 -2.56 18.54
CA VAL A 58 7.06 -1.32 18.78
C VAL A 58 8.46 -1.46 18.21
N LYS A 59 9.14 -2.58 18.52
CA LYS A 59 10.49 -2.85 18.05
C LYS A 59 10.57 -3.04 16.54
N GLU A 60 9.68 -3.84 15.96
CA GLU A 60 9.67 -4.15 14.52
C GLU A 60 9.36 -2.91 13.68
N MET A 61 8.37 -2.14 14.08
CA MET A 61 7.92 -0.97 13.32
C MET A 61 8.72 0.32 13.62
N GLY A 62 9.70 0.25 14.53
CA GLY A 62 10.54 1.39 14.91
C GLY A 62 9.80 2.47 15.70
N TYR A 63 8.80 2.09 16.48
CA TYR A 63 8.13 2.96 17.45
C TYR A 63 8.86 2.94 18.80
N TYR A 64 8.52 3.87 19.69
CA TYR A 64 9.18 4.08 20.97
C TYR A 64 8.37 3.56 22.16
N ALA A 65 7.05 3.71 22.12
CA ALA A 65 6.16 3.38 23.22
C ALA A 65 4.82 2.87 22.70
N TYR A 66 4.06 2.25 23.59
CA TYR A 66 2.67 1.86 23.38
C TYR A 66 1.83 2.10 24.63
N ASP A 67 0.51 2.16 24.47
CA ASP A 67 -0.44 1.97 25.54
C ASP A 67 -1.70 1.25 25.02
N VAL A 68 -2.60 0.87 25.93
CA VAL A 68 -3.90 0.27 25.60
C VAL A 68 -4.99 1.24 25.99
N ILE A 69 -5.92 1.49 25.06
CA ILE A 69 -7.13 2.26 25.31
C ILE A 69 -8.36 1.36 25.14
N THR A 70 -9.35 1.55 26.01
CA THR A 70 -10.69 1.00 25.82
C THR A 70 -11.66 2.18 25.73
N ILE A 71 -12.43 2.25 24.64
CA ILE A 71 -13.52 3.20 24.48
C ILE A 71 -14.81 2.39 24.60
N SER A 72 -15.55 2.64 25.68
CA SER A 72 -16.78 1.93 26.01
C SER A 72 -17.70 2.83 26.81
N GLU A 73 -18.98 2.86 26.45
CA GLU A 73 -20.01 3.56 27.21
C GLU A 73 -20.07 3.05 28.67
N ASP A 74 -20.02 1.72 28.85
CA ASP A 74 -20.07 1.07 30.18
C ASP A 74 -18.88 1.44 31.08
N ILE A 75 -17.69 1.64 30.49
CA ILE A 75 -16.46 1.94 31.24
C ILE A 75 -16.31 3.44 31.48
N MET A 76 -16.73 4.27 30.50
CA MET A 76 -16.49 5.72 30.51
C MET A 76 -17.64 6.52 31.13
N GLY A 77 -18.85 5.95 31.20
CA GLY A 77 -20.04 6.61 31.73
C GLY A 77 -20.27 7.98 31.09
N ASP A 78 -20.52 9.00 31.91
CA ASP A 78 -20.83 10.38 31.48
C ASP A 78 -19.76 11.03 30.57
N SER A 79 -18.53 10.51 30.56
CA SER A 79 -17.44 11.03 29.72
C SER A 79 -17.45 10.48 28.28
N PHE A 80 -18.23 9.43 28.01
CA PHE A 80 -18.28 8.74 26.72
C PHE A 80 -18.68 9.68 25.59
N ASP A 81 -19.80 10.40 25.73
CA ASP A 81 -20.34 11.25 24.66
C ASP A 81 -19.37 12.37 24.27
N ALA A 82 -18.75 13.02 25.26
CA ALA A 82 -17.77 14.08 25.02
C ALA A 82 -16.51 13.55 24.31
N LEU A 83 -16.06 12.34 24.67
CA LEU A 83 -14.91 11.70 24.03
C LEU A 83 -15.24 11.23 22.61
N ALA A 84 -16.42 10.65 22.41
CA ALA A 84 -16.92 10.22 21.12
C ALA A 84 -17.03 11.41 20.15
N GLU A 85 -17.57 12.55 20.61
CA GLU A 85 -17.65 13.77 19.79
C GLU A 85 -16.26 14.32 19.43
N LYS A 86 -15.32 14.29 20.38
CA LYS A 86 -13.93 14.70 20.15
C LYS A 86 -13.24 13.83 19.11
N HIS A 87 -13.38 12.51 19.19
CA HIS A 87 -12.78 11.59 18.21
C HIS A 87 -13.46 11.66 16.84
N PHE A 88 -14.74 12.00 16.82
CA PHE A 88 -15.52 12.09 15.60
C PHE A 88 -15.38 13.43 14.86
N SER A 89 -14.93 14.48 15.55
CA SER A 89 -14.52 15.73 14.91
C SER A 89 -13.40 15.49 13.90
N GLU A 90 -13.48 16.05 12.69
CA GLU A 90 -12.43 15.88 11.66
C GLU A 90 -11.11 16.54 12.11
N HIS A 91 -10.04 15.76 12.13
CA HIS A 91 -8.72 16.20 12.60
C HIS A 91 -7.57 15.49 11.90
N ALA A 92 -6.37 16.01 12.09
CA ALA A 92 -5.11 15.38 11.70
C ALA A 92 -4.12 15.38 12.86
N HIS A 93 -3.06 14.61 12.73
CA HIS A 93 -1.95 14.55 13.68
C HIS A 93 -0.61 14.88 13.01
N ALA A 94 0.34 15.38 13.79
CA ALA A 94 1.70 15.67 13.32
C ALA A 94 2.59 14.41 13.21
N ASP A 95 2.16 13.33 13.85
CA ASP A 95 2.76 12.00 13.78
C ASP A 95 1.68 11.01 13.25
N ASP A 96 2.09 9.81 12.85
CA ASP A 96 1.16 8.77 12.41
C ASP A 96 0.23 8.35 13.55
N GLU A 97 -1.02 8.06 13.23
CA GLU A 97 -1.98 7.44 14.12
C GLU A 97 -2.03 5.93 13.85
N ILE A 98 -1.54 5.14 14.80
CA ILE A 98 -1.54 3.68 14.70
C ILE A 98 -2.53 3.09 15.70
N ARG A 99 -3.37 2.17 15.23
CA ARG A 99 -4.35 1.45 16.04
C ARG A 99 -4.32 -0.01 15.67
N PHE A 100 -4.02 -0.85 16.66
CA PHE A 100 -4.21 -2.28 16.57
C PHE A 100 -5.40 -2.69 17.44
N ILE A 101 -6.47 -3.17 16.82
CA ILE A 101 -7.72 -3.48 17.50
C ILE A 101 -7.61 -4.86 18.13
N ILE A 102 -7.65 -4.90 19.46
CA ILE A 102 -7.51 -6.14 20.24
C ILE A 102 -8.85 -6.67 20.76
N ASP A 103 -9.89 -5.83 20.78
CA ASP A 103 -11.27 -6.23 21.05
C ASP A 103 -12.27 -5.20 20.49
N GLY A 104 -13.49 -5.62 20.23
CA GLY A 104 -14.54 -4.76 19.68
C GLY A 104 -14.30 -4.27 18.26
N GLU A 105 -14.93 -3.14 17.92
CA GLU A 105 -15.01 -2.65 16.54
C GLU A 105 -15.37 -1.16 16.43
N GLY A 106 -15.01 -0.56 15.30
CA GLY A 106 -15.32 0.84 15.01
C GLY A 106 -15.05 1.23 13.56
N TYR A 107 -15.29 2.50 13.26
CA TYR A 107 -15.06 3.11 11.96
C TYR A 107 -13.95 4.16 12.04
N PHE A 108 -13.02 4.09 11.10
CA PHE A 108 -12.12 5.19 10.77
C PHE A 108 -12.58 5.80 9.47
N ASP A 109 -12.93 7.08 9.49
CA ASP A 109 -13.22 7.82 8.26
C ASP A 109 -11.97 8.60 7.84
N ILE A 110 -11.60 8.56 6.57
CA ILE A 110 -10.44 9.25 6.01
C ILE A 110 -10.85 10.04 4.78
N ARG A 111 -10.27 11.24 4.60
CA ARG A 111 -10.45 12.05 3.40
C ARG A 111 -9.58 11.55 2.25
N ASP A 112 -10.19 11.40 1.07
CA ASP A 112 -9.45 11.26 -0.17
C ASP A 112 -9.03 12.64 -0.75
N PRO A 113 -8.28 12.71 -1.88
CA PRO A 113 -7.79 13.98 -2.41
C PRO A 113 -8.90 14.87 -2.96
N ASP A 114 -10.06 14.29 -3.28
CA ASP A 114 -11.27 14.99 -3.74
C ASP A 114 -12.15 15.42 -2.55
N ASN A 115 -11.64 15.32 -1.32
CA ASN A 115 -12.36 15.59 -0.06
C ASN A 115 -13.59 14.71 0.15
N ARG A 116 -13.63 13.49 -0.38
CA ARG A 116 -14.70 12.53 -0.07
C ARG A 116 -14.33 11.72 1.15
N TRP A 117 -15.32 11.31 1.93
CA TRP A 117 -15.11 10.40 3.05
C TRP A 117 -15.09 8.94 2.59
N ILE A 118 -14.03 8.26 3.00
CA ILE A 118 -13.89 6.81 2.95
C ILE A 118 -14.06 6.30 4.38
N ARG A 119 -15.04 5.44 4.63
CA ARG A 119 -15.24 4.73 5.91
C ARG A 119 -14.59 3.36 5.86
N MET A 120 -13.67 3.12 6.78
CA MET A 120 -13.05 1.83 7.03
C MET A 120 -13.65 1.20 8.27
N PHE A 121 -14.22 0.01 8.14
CA PHE A 121 -14.58 -0.82 9.28
C PHE A 121 -13.32 -1.48 9.84
N CYS A 122 -13.07 -1.33 11.13
CA CYS A 122 -11.96 -1.98 11.82
C CYS A 122 -12.49 -2.78 13.00
N LYS A 123 -12.04 -4.01 13.12
CA LYS A 123 -12.45 -4.97 14.14
C LYS A 123 -11.24 -5.69 14.73
N THR A 124 -11.47 -6.46 15.77
CA THR A 124 -10.48 -7.33 16.41
C THR A 124 -9.56 -8.04 15.40
N GLY A 125 -8.25 -7.84 15.56
CA GLY A 125 -7.19 -8.35 14.68
C GLY A 125 -6.72 -7.35 13.62
N ASP A 126 -7.42 -6.24 13.40
CA ASP A 126 -7.01 -5.22 12.43
C ASP A 126 -5.94 -4.28 12.99
N CYS A 127 -4.92 -3.99 12.20
CA CYS A 127 -3.98 -2.90 12.42
C CYS A 127 -4.12 -1.87 11.31
N ILE A 128 -4.30 -0.60 11.68
CA ILE A 128 -4.35 0.53 10.76
C ILE A 128 -3.30 1.57 11.14
N ILE A 129 -2.64 2.14 10.13
CA ILE A 129 -1.73 3.28 10.24
C ILE A 129 -2.27 4.40 9.35
N LEU A 130 -2.69 5.48 9.98
CA LEU A 130 -3.06 6.73 9.32
C LEU A 130 -1.82 7.64 9.29
N PRO A 131 -1.34 8.07 8.11
CA PRO A 131 -0.12 8.85 8.02
C PRO A 131 -0.30 10.24 8.63
N ALA A 132 0.77 10.79 9.20
CA ALA A 132 0.81 12.17 9.69
C ALA A 132 0.25 13.14 8.63
N GLY A 133 -0.61 14.07 9.06
CA GLY A 133 -1.24 15.05 8.19
C GLY A 133 -2.48 14.58 7.41
N SER A 134 -2.83 13.28 7.45
CA SER A 134 -4.09 12.80 6.87
C SER A 134 -5.28 13.23 7.73
N PHE A 135 -6.30 13.82 7.10
CA PHE A 135 -7.55 14.16 7.79
C PHE A 135 -8.40 12.92 7.98
N HIS A 136 -8.78 12.69 9.23
CA HIS A 136 -9.54 11.53 9.63
C HIS A 136 -10.44 11.84 10.85
N ARG A 137 -11.28 10.86 11.18
CA ARG A 137 -12.06 10.82 12.42
C ARG A 137 -12.37 9.37 12.79
N PHE A 138 -12.73 9.15 14.05
CA PHE A 138 -13.07 7.84 14.59
C PHE A 138 -14.45 7.83 15.24
N THR A 139 -15.16 6.72 15.13
CA THR A 139 -16.39 6.44 15.89
C THR A 139 -16.52 4.95 16.16
N THR A 140 -17.10 4.56 17.29
CA THR A 140 -17.54 3.18 17.52
C THR A 140 -18.70 2.81 16.58
N THR A 141 -18.97 1.51 16.42
CA THR A 141 -20.25 1.05 15.87
C THR A 141 -21.35 1.15 16.93
N PHE A 142 -22.54 0.63 16.64
CA PHE A 142 -23.62 0.50 17.64
C PHE A 142 -23.27 -0.40 18.83
N SER A 143 -22.16 -1.14 18.79
CA SER A 143 -21.65 -1.86 19.96
C SER A 143 -21.12 -0.92 21.05
N ASN A 144 -20.82 0.34 20.69
CA ASN A 144 -20.20 1.34 21.55
C ASN A 144 -18.93 0.82 22.26
N TYR A 145 -18.22 -0.14 21.67
CA TYR A 145 -17.10 -0.82 22.32
C TYR A 145 -15.94 -1.06 21.36
N ILE A 146 -14.75 -0.58 21.73
CA ILE A 146 -13.49 -0.93 21.08
C ILE A 146 -12.34 -0.91 22.10
N MET A 147 -11.41 -1.84 21.96
CA MET A 147 -10.15 -1.86 22.69
C MET A 147 -8.99 -1.92 21.69
N ALA A 148 -8.01 -1.03 21.84
CA ALA A 148 -6.91 -0.90 20.90
C ALA A 148 -5.57 -0.66 21.59
N VAL A 149 -4.52 -1.28 21.06
CA VAL A 149 -3.13 -0.89 21.30
C VAL A 149 -2.83 0.32 20.42
N ARG A 150 -2.25 1.37 21.02
CA ARG A 150 -1.78 2.57 20.31
C ARG A 150 -0.26 2.56 20.33
N LEU A 151 0.37 2.85 19.19
CA LEU A 151 1.83 2.88 19.02
C LEU A 151 2.31 4.31 18.74
N PHE A 152 3.51 4.67 19.20
CA PHE A 152 4.01 6.05 19.16
C PHE A 152 5.45 6.18 18.65
N LYS A 153 5.70 7.10 17.71
CA LYS A 153 7.08 7.38 17.20
C LYS A 153 7.95 8.13 18.21
N LYS A 154 7.34 8.94 19.07
CA LYS A 154 7.99 9.81 20.06
C LYS A 154 7.12 9.87 21.32
N ASN A 155 7.58 10.56 22.37
CA ASN A 155 6.74 10.85 23.53
C ASN A 155 5.38 11.40 23.07
N PRO A 156 4.26 10.78 23.49
CA PRO A 156 2.97 11.00 22.88
C PRO A 156 2.54 12.47 23.00
N ARG A 157 2.21 13.09 21.87
CA ARG A 157 1.52 14.38 21.81
C ARG A 157 0.19 14.17 21.09
N TRP A 158 -0.86 13.93 21.85
CA TRP A 158 -2.25 13.79 21.36
C TRP A 158 -2.87 15.13 20.98
N ILE A 159 -2.18 15.90 20.14
CA ILE A 159 -2.67 17.20 19.68
C ILE A 159 -3.43 16.93 18.37
N ALA A 160 -4.76 16.96 18.48
CA ALA A 160 -5.64 16.97 17.32
C ALA A 160 -5.54 18.35 16.64
N LEU A 161 -5.18 18.34 15.37
CA LEU A 161 -5.23 19.50 14.50
C LEU A 161 -6.58 19.48 13.78
N ASN A 162 -7.61 20.01 14.45
CA ASN A 162 -8.97 20.04 13.91
C ASN A 162 -9.00 20.79 12.58
N ARG A 163 -9.81 20.29 11.66
CA ARG A 163 -10.03 20.93 10.38
C ARG A 163 -11.10 22.01 10.48
N TYR A 164 -10.76 23.18 9.98
CA TYR A 164 -11.65 24.32 9.73
C TYR A 164 -11.46 24.79 8.27
N ASP A 165 -12.37 25.62 7.77
CA ASP A 165 -12.24 26.22 6.44
C ASP A 165 -10.88 26.92 6.28
N GLY A 166 -10.10 26.49 5.28
CA GLY A 166 -8.75 27.02 5.01
C GLY A 166 -7.62 26.43 5.86
N THR A 167 -7.84 25.34 6.60
CA THR A 167 -6.79 24.68 7.40
C THR A 167 -5.69 24.11 6.52
N ALA A 168 -4.50 24.73 6.56
CA ALA A 168 -3.28 24.29 5.92
C ALA A 168 -2.17 24.12 6.97
N THR A 169 -2.19 23.02 7.71
CA THR A 169 -1.13 22.72 8.68
C THR A 169 0.11 22.19 7.95
N GLU A 170 1.30 22.41 8.53
CA GLU A 170 2.54 21.89 7.97
C GLU A 170 2.50 20.36 7.74
N PRO A 171 2.03 19.52 8.70
CA PRO A 171 1.89 18.08 8.46
C PRO A 171 0.96 17.76 7.28
N HIS A 172 -0.18 18.46 7.16
CA HIS A 172 -1.12 18.23 6.06
C HIS A 172 -0.54 18.61 4.69
N MET A 173 0.18 19.73 4.59
CA MET A 173 0.86 20.11 3.35
C MET A 173 1.96 19.11 2.97
N GLN A 174 2.70 18.60 3.95
CA GLN A 174 3.71 17.56 3.72
C GLN A 174 3.06 16.24 3.26
N TYR A 175 1.91 15.87 3.83
CA TYR A 175 1.12 14.73 3.40
C TYR A 175 0.67 14.87 1.95
N LEU A 176 0.02 15.98 1.57
CA LEU A 176 -0.39 16.21 0.18
C LEU A 176 0.79 16.20 -0.80
N ALA A 177 1.93 16.80 -0.42
CA ALA A 177 3.13 16.75 -1.22
C ALA A 177 3.69 15.33 -1.36
N SER A 178 3.52 14.46 -0.35
CA SER A 178 3.95 13.06 -0.39
C SER A 178 3.11 12.23 -1.35
N LEU A 179 1.81 12.50 -1.48
CA LEU A 179 0.91 11.84 -2.43
C LEU A 179 1.29 12.11 -3.89
N GLN A 180 1.99 13.21 -4.17
CA GLN A 180 2.43 13.59 -5.51
C GLN A 180 3.82 13.04 -5.87
N LYS A 181 4.56 12.48 -4.90
CA LYS A 181 5.90 11.94 -5.17
C LYS A 181 5.78 10.63 -5.94
N PRO A 182 6.63 10.41 -6.96
CA PRO A 182 6.65 9.12 -7.62
C PRO A 182 7.06 8.02 -6.64
N ARG A 183 6.48 6.83 -6.80
CA ARG A 183 6.80 5.67 -5.96
C ARG A 183 8.27 5.30 -6.12
N LEU A 184 8.95 5.04 -5.01
CA LEU A 184 10.33 4.58 -5.05
C LEU A 184 10.35 3.07 -5.38
N THR A 185 11.12 2.70 -6.40
CA THR A 185 11.36 1.30 -6.78
C THR A 185 12.79 0.87 -6.46
N THR A 186 13.11 -0.40 -6.69
CA THR A 186 14.47 -0.96 -6.62
C THR A 186 15.49 -0.15 -7.43
N LEU A 187 15.08 0.46 -8.55
CA LEU A 187 15.96 1.24 -9.43
C LEU A 187 15.82 2.75 -9.31
N GLY A 188 15.06 3.23 -8.31
CA GLY A 188 14.76 4.64 -8.10
C GLY A 188 13.31 5.01 -8.38
N PRO A 189 12.98 6.31 -8.47
CA PRO A 189 11.60 6.78 -8.64
C PRO A 189 10.97 6.22 -9.92
N SER A 190 9.74 5.72 -9.80
CA SER A 190 8.90 5.37 -10.94
C SER A 190 8.51 6.61 -11.74
N CYS A 191 8.02 6.41 -12.96
CA CYS A 191 7.02 7.28 -13.50
C CYS A 191 5.68 6.59 -13.45
N ASP A 192 4.75 7.23 -12.78
CA ASP A 192 3.40 6.70 -12.63
C ASP A 192 2.53 7.02 -13.86
N ASP A 193 2.99 7.92 -14.75
CA ASP A 193 2.37 8.20 -16.04
C ASP A 193 3.17 7.62 -17.23
N PRO A 194 2.68 6.51 -17.84
CA PRO A 194 3.26 5.92 -19.05
C PRO A 194 3.27 6.83 -20.27
N LYS A 195 2.50 7.93 -20.26
CA LYS A 195 2.37 8.89 -21.37
C LYS A 195 3.45 9.97 -21.32
N THR A 196 4.12 10.16 -20.19
CA THR A 196 5.14 11.21 -20.04
C THR A 196 6.42 10.87 -20.85
N PRO A 197 6.83 11.72 -21.81
CA PRO A 197 7.87 11.37 -22.78
C PRO A 197 9.28 11.13 -22.20
N ASP A 198 9.63 11.84 -21.14
CA ASP A 198 10.97 11.91 -20.52
C ASP A 198 11.09 11.10 -19.23
N CYS A 199 10.16 10.19 -18.96
CA CYS A 199 10.28 9.29 -17.83
C CYS A 199 11.57 8.45 -17.91
N THR A 200 12.17 8.16 -16.75
CA THR A 200 13.23 7.17 -16.54
C THR A 200 12.93 5.78 -17.13
N LYS A 201 11.76 5.49 -17.72
CA LYS A 201 11.29 4.15 -18.12
C LYS A 201 11.35 3.13 -16.98
N ILE A 202 11.12 3.60 -15.75
CA ILE A 202 10.96 2.82 -14.54
C ILE A 202 9.49 2.95 -14.16
N TYR A 203 8.79 1.84 -14.05
CA TYR A 203 7.36 1.82 -13.73
C TYR A 203 7.14 1.04 -12.44
N SER A 204 6.12 1.43 -11.68
CA SER A 204 5.62 0.63 -10.55
C SER A 204 4.16 0.28 -10.82
N ILE A 205 3.82 -1.00 -10.72
CA ILE A 205 2.45 -1.51 -10.84
C ILE A 205 2.11 -2.24 -9.54
N PRO A 206 1.68 -1.50 -8.50
CA PRO A 206 1.42 -2.09 -7.18
C PRO A 206 0.14 -2.92 -7.13
N PHE A 207 -0.72 -2.79 -8.14
CA PHE A 207 -2.07 -3.34 -8.13
C PHE A 207 -2.23 -4.37 -9.25
N PRO A 208 -2.36 -5.67 -8.92
CA PRO A 208 -2.42 -6.74 -9.91
C PRO A 208 -3.51 -6.59 -10.99
N GLN A 209 -4.61 -5.92 -10.65
CA GLN A 209 -5.76 -5.70 -11.53
C GLN A 209 -5.43 -4.68 -12.63
N GLU A 210 -4.52 -3.74 -12.36
CA GLU A 210 -4.05 -2.75 -13.34
C GLU A 210 -2.95 -3.30 -14.26
N LEU A 211 -2.42 -4.50 -13.98
CA LEU A 211 -1.25 -5.04 -14.67
C LEU A 211 -1.43 -5.05 -16.19
N ASP A 212 -2.53 -5.61 -16.68
CA ASP A 212 -2.75 -5.78 -18.11
C ASP A 212 -2.89 -4.42 -18.81
N GLU A 213 -3.72 -3.52 -18.28
CA GLU A 213 -3.90 -2.18 -18.84
C GLU A 213 -2.57 -1.41 -18.90
N LYS A 214 -1.82 -1.38 -17.79
CA LYS A 214 -0.54 -0.66 -17.75
C LYS A 214 0.51 -1.31 -18.65
N MET A 215 0.59 -2.63 -18.67
CA MET A 215 1.53 -3.35 -19.53
C MET A 215 1.21 -3.20 -21.02
N GLU A 216 -0.06 -3.08 -21.42
CA GLU A 216 -0.42 -2.76 -22.81
C GLU A 216 0.18 -1.43 -23.27
N HIS A 217 0.10 -0.40 -22.44
CA HIS A 217 0.70 0.90 -22.75
C HIS A 217 2.24 0.84 -22.77
N ILE A 218 2.83 0.23 -21.75
CA ILE A 218 4.29 0.11 -21.60
C ILE A 218 4.88 -0.70 -22.77
N ALA A 219 4.31 -1.87 -23.09
CA ALA A 219 4.80 -2.75 -24.13
C ALA A 219 4.70 -2.14 -25.53
N ARG A 220 3.58 -1.47 -25.86
CA ARG A 220 3.45 -0.76 -27.15
C ARG A 220 4.54 0.28 -27.31
N ARG A 221 4.70 1.17 -26.33
CA ARG A 221 5.72 2.23 -26.37
C ARG A 221 7.14 1.65 -26.39
N PHE A 222 7.39 0.57 -25.67
CA PHE A 222 8.66 -0.15 -25.68
C PHE A 222 9.01 -0.65 -27.08
N VAL A 223 8.07 -1.27 -27.79
CA VAL A 223 8.29 -1.74 -29.17
C VAL A 223 8.41 -0.58 -30.16
N GLU A 224 7.54 0.44 -30.07
CA GLU A 224 7.56 1.63 -30.94
C GLU A 224 8.89 2.41 -30.83
N THR A 225 9.51 2.40 -29.66
CA THR A 225 10.80 3.08 -29.42
C THR A 225 12.01 2.18 -29.63
N ASN A 226 11.84 1.03 -30.31
CA ASN A 226 12.90 0.05 -30.58
C ASN A 226 13.64 -0.40 -29.31
N GLY A 227 12.89 -0.71 -28.26
CA GLY A 227 13.43 -1.25 -27.02
C GLY A 227 14.08 -2.63 -27.20
N GLU A 228 15.07 -2.96 -26.38
CA GLU A 228 15.85 -4.20 -26.48
C GLU A 228 15.48 -5.18 -25.36
N SER A 229 15.26 -4.68 -24.14
CA SER A 229 14.90 -5.51 -22.99
C SER A 229 13.96 -4.78 -22.03
N LEU A 230 12.90 -5.48 -21.62
CA LEU A 230 11.97 -5.08 -20.58
C LEU A 230 12.12 -6.05 -19.42
N VAL A 231 12.51 -5.53 -18.27
CA VAL A 231 12.65 -6.29 -17.03
C VAL A 231 11.43 -6.04 -16.16
N MET A 232 10.72 -7.10 -15.79
CA MET A 232 9.64 -7.05 -14.80
C MET A 232 10.09 -7.74 -13.52
N TYR A 233 10.00 -7.05 -12.39
CA TYR A 233 10.44 -7.56 -11.09
C TYR A 233 9.30 -7.60 -10.09
N CYS A 234 8.85 -8.81 -9.75
CA CYS A 234 7.89 -9.04 -8.67
C CYS A 234 8.62 -9.14 -7.33
N THR A 235 8.31 -8.25 -6.39
CA THR A 235 9.02 -8.10 -5.10
C THR A 235 8.04 -7.80 -3.99
N GLY A 236 8.38 -8.04 -2.72
CA GLY A 236 7.52 -7.64 -1.61
C GLY A 236 7.52 -6.12 -1.41
N THR A 237 6.38 -5.51 -1.09
CA THR A 237 6.28 -4.09 -0.71
C THR A 237 7.17 -3.75 0.48
N ALA A 238 7.61 -2.49 0.55
CA ALA A 238 8.19 -1.94 1.76
C ALA A 238 7.21 -2.09 2.94
N SER A 239 7.75 -2.39 4.12
CA SER A 239 6.96 -2.61 5.32
C SER A 239 7.56 -1.86 6.50
N PRO A 240 6.75 -1.14 7.30
CA PRO A 240 7.26 -0.47 8.49
C PRO A 240 7.90 -1.47 9.47
N TYR A 241 7.40 -2.72 9.54
CA TYR A 241 7.92 -3.81 10.38
C TYR A 241 9.36 -4.25 10.06
N VAL A 242 9.88 -3.88 8.90
CA VAL A 242 11.23 -4.24 8.46
C VAL A 242 12.01 -2.98 8.09
N GLY A 243 11.81 -1.88 8.83
CA GLY A 243 12.55 -0.63 8.62
C GLY A 243 12.32 0.00 7.23
N ASN A 244 11.13 -0.16 6.67
CA ASN A 244 10.75 0.25 5.31
C ASN A 244 11.49 -0.50 4.18
N GLU A 245 12.08 -1.66 4.46
CA GLU A 245 12.51 -2.61 3.44
C GLU A 245 11.37 -3.59 3.08
N SER A 246 11.61 -4.40 2.04
CA SER A 246 10.66 -5.43 1.61
C SER A 246 10.28 -6.36 2.77
N TRP A 247 9.00 -6.69 2.92
CA TRP A 247 8.57 -7.68 3.92
C TRP A 247 9.12 -9.10 3.65
N CYS A 248 9.60 -9.36 2.43
CA CYS A 248 10.15 -10.64 2.01
C CYS A 248 11.68 -10.62 2.08
N ILE A 249 12.25 -11.45 2.95
CA ILE A 249 13.70 -11.54 3.16
C ILE A 249 14.46 -11.90 1.86
N ASP A 250 13.91 -12.82 1.06
CA ASP A 250 14.51 -13.22 -0.20
C ASP A 250 14.51 -12.06 -1.22
N CYS A 251 13.51 -11.17 -1.17
CA CYS A 251 13.47 -9.96 -1.98
C CYS A 251 14.54 -8.95 -1.55
N ILE A 252 14.80 -8.81 -0.24
CA ILE A 252 15.90 -8.00 0.27
C ILE A 252 17.24 -8.54 -0.26
N SER A 253 17.45 -9.85 -0.16
CA SER A 253 18.68 -10.51 -0.64
C SER A 253 18.86 -10.43 -2.15
N ALA A 254 17.77 -10.46 -2.92
CA ALA A 254 17.80 -10.37 -4.38
C ALA A 254 18.02 -8.95 -4.94
N LYS A 255 17.62 -7.92 -4.18
CA LYS A 255 17.65 -6.51 -4.61
C LYS A 255 19.01 -6.07 -5.20
N PRO A 256 20.19 -6.35 -4.59
CA PRO A 256 21.48 -5.99 -5.18
C PRO A 256 21.74 -6.64 -6.54
N SER A 257 21.39 -7.92 -6.69
CA SER A 257 21.57 -8.69 -7.94
C SER A 257 20.70 -8.16 -9.08
N VAL A 258 19.47 -7.73 -8.78
CA VAL A 258 18.57 -7.10 -9.76
C VAL A 258 19.13 -5.76 -10.23
N ILE A 259 19.64 -4.94 -9.30
CA ILE A 259 20.30 -3.66 -9.62
C ILE A 259 21.51 -3.89 -10.53
N GLU A 260 22.40 -4.82 -10.17
CA GLU A 260 23.59 -5.13 -10.96
C GLU A 260 23.23 -5.67 -12.36
N GLY A 261 22.29 -6.61 -12.45
CA GLY A 261 21.84 -7.16 -13.73
C GLY A 261 21.24 -6.10 -14.65
N PHE A 262 20.42 -5.19 -14.12
CA PHE A 262 19.87 -4.09 -14.90
C PHE A 262 20.95 -3.09 -15.35
N ASN A 263 21.96 -2.82 -14.52
CA ASN A 263 23.09 -1.98 -14.90
C ASN A 263 23.91 -2.62 -16.03
N LYS A 264 24.16 -3.94 -15.98
CA LYS A 264 24.82 -4.66 -17.08
C LYS A 264 24.01 -4.61 -18.38
N LEU A 265 22.68 -4.69 -18.32
CA LEU A 265 21.83 -4.44 -19.48
C LEU A 265 21.99 -3.02 -20.00
N CYS A 266 22.08 -2.02 -19.11
CA CYS A 266 22.30 -0.62 -19.49
C CYS A 266 23.62 -0.44 -20.22
N ASP A 267 24.69 -1.08 -19.77
CA ASP A 267 26.00 -1.05 -20.43
C ASP A 267 25.95 -1.71 -21.82
N ARG A 268 25.17 -2.80 -21.96
CA ARG A 268 25.05 -3.56 -23.22
C ARG A 268 24.20 -2.85 -24.28
N PHE A 269 23.04 -2.33 -23.90
CA PHE A 269 22.02 -1.84 -24.85
C PHE A 269 21.80 -0.33 -24.82
N GLY A 270 22.29 0.34 -23.77
CA GLY A 270 22.01 1.74 -23.48
C GLY A 270 20.66 1.92 -22.77
N ARG A 271 20.65 2.81 -21.76
CA ARG A 271 19.50 3.04 -20.87
C ARG A 271 18.17 3.35 -21.58
N LYS A 272 18.22 4.06 -22.72
CA LYS A 272 17.03 4.47 -23.49
C LYS A 272 16.29 3.29 -24.12
N LYS A 273 16.97 2.16 -24.34
CA LYS A 273 16.37 0.96 -24.94
C LYS A 273 15.80 -0.01 -23.90
N LEU A 274 15.86 0.35 -22.62
CA LEU A 274 15.45 -0.51 -21.52
C LEU A 274 14.23 0.03 -20.81
N VAL A 275 13.41 -0.89 -20.31
CA VAL A 275 12.27 -0.62 -19.44
C VAL A 275 12.41 -1.49 -18.19
N PHE A 276 12.13 -0.90 -17.03
CA PHE A 276 11.97 -1.63 -15.77
C PHE A 276 10.55 -1.47 -15.27
N VAL A 277 9.91 -2.57 -14.88
CA VAL A 277 8.57 -2.62 -14.30
C VAL A 277 8.66 -3.34 -12.96
N GLU A 278 8.56 -2.61 -11.87
CA GLU A 278 8.41 -3.22 -10.55
C GLU A 278 6.95 -3.52 -10.27
N VAL A 279 6.68 -4.74 -9.82
CA VAL A 279 5.35 -5.21 -9.43
C VAL A 279 5.42 -5.58 -7.95
N PRO A 280 5.32 -4.58 -7.04
CA PRO A 280 5.40 -4.87 -5.62
C PRO A 280 4.13 -5.62 -5.18
N VAL A 281 4.29 -6.64 -4.36
CA VAL A 281 3.21 -7.46 -3.80
C VAL A 281 3.12 -7.24 -2.30
N GLU A 282 1.91 -6.99 -1.82
CA GLU A 282 1.66 -6.72 -0.41
C GLU A 282 1.49 -8.04 0.35
N ARG A 283 1.94 -8.07 1.62
CA ARG A 283 2.02 -9.31 2.39
C ARG A 283 0.67 -9.97 2.64
N SER A 284 -0.32 -9.22 3.14
CA SER A 284 -1.63 -9.74 3.55
C SER A 284 -2.48 -10.24 2.38
N SER A 285 -2.32 -9.64 1.21
CA SER A 285 -2.97 -10.06 -0.04
C SER A 285 -2.29 -11.26 -0.69
N TYR A 286 -0.97 -11.42 -0.53
CA TYR A 286 -0.18 -12.43 -1.23
C TYR A 286 0.11 -13.71 -0.42
N LEU A 287 0.51 -13.55 0.84
CA LEU A 287 1.02 -14.65 1.67
C LEU A 287 -0.11 -15.64 1.98
N ARG A 288 0.12 -16.94 1.73
CA ARG A 288 -0.87 -18.02 1.89
C ARG A 288 -2.16 -17.84 1.08
N ASN A 289 -2.18 -16.93 0.11
CA ASN A 289 -3.31 -16.74 -0.79
C ASN A 289 -3.06 -17.46 -2.13
N PRO A 290 -3.61 -18.67 -2.36
CA PRO A 290 -3.48 -19.38 -3.63
C PRO A 290 -4.21 -18.66 -4.78
N ASP A 291 -5.15 -17.78 -4.44
CA ASP A 291 -6.04 -17.12 -5.38
C ASP A 291 -5.58 -15.71 -5.75
N TYR A 292 -4.41 -15.30 -5.23
CA TYR A 292 -3.80 -14.01 -5.56
C TYR A 292 -3.74 -13.80 -7.08
N PRO A 293 -4.21 -12.66 -7.63
CA PRO A 293 -4.47 -12.53 -9.06
C PRO A 293 -3.27 -12.88 -9.95
N LEU A 294 -2.04 -12.52 -9.57
CA LEU A 294 -0.84 -12.82 -10.35
C LEU A 294 -0.48 -14.32 -10.40
N ARG A 295 -0.93 -15.13 -9.43
CA ARG A 295 -0.76 -16.60 -9.46
C ARG A 295 -1.61 -17.24 -10.56
N ARG A 296 -2.81 -16.70 -10.78
CA ARG A 296 -3.78 -17.16 -11.79
C ARG A 296 -3.63 -16.47 -13.14
N HIS A 297 -2.85 -15.39 -13.20
CA HIS A 297 -2.63 -14.63 -14.42
C HIS A 297 -1.99 -15.50 -15.52
N LYS A 298 -2.57 -15.50 -16.72
CA LYS A 298 -2.23 -16.39 -17.85
C LYS A 298 -0.75 -16.38 -18.28
N VAL A 299 -0.08 -15.23 -18.18
CA VAL A 299 1.34 -15.06 -18.55
C VAL A 299 2.25 -15.16 -17.32
N ILE A 300 2.05 -14.29 -16.32
CA ILE A 300 2.89 -14.22 -15.12
C ILE A 300 2.92 -15.53 -14.32
N LYS A 301 1.76 -16.11 -13.95
CA LYS A 301 1.66 -17.34 -13.13
C LYS A 301 2.63 -17.33 -11.93
N LEU A 302 2.61 -16.26 -11.13
CA LEU A 302 3.57 -16.02 -10.05
C LEU A 302 3.54 -17.17 -9.02
N GLN A 303 4.69 -17.76 -8.72
CA GLN A 303 4.79 -18.89 -7.77
C GLN A 303 5.33 -18.42 -6.41
N SER A 304 6.41 -17.66 -6.45
CA SER A 304 7.11 -17.11 -5.31
C SER A 304 7.45 -15.65 -5.56
N ILE A 305 7.95 -14.96 -4.54
CA ILE A 305 8.71 -13.72 -4.72
C ILE A 305 10.03 -13.89 -3.97
N PRO A 306 11.14 -13.31 -4.46
CA PRO A 306 11.25 -12.51 -5.68
C PRO A 306 11.01 -13.34 -6.94
N THR A 307 10.51 -12.70 -8.02
CA THR A 307 10.53 -13.31 -9.36
C THR A 307 10.83 -12.24 -10.37
N LEU A 308 11.79 -12.52 -11.26
CA LEU A 308 12.18 -11.63 -12.33
C LEU A 308 11.87 -12.25 -13.69
N PHE A 309 11.32 -11.42 -14.56
CA PHE A 309 11.05 -11.75 -15.96
C PHE A 309 11.85 -10.82 -16.85
N VAL A 310 12.49 -11.36 -17.88
CA VAL A 310 13.10 -10.57 -18.96
C VAL A 310 12.34 -10.84 -20.25
N PHE A 311 11.80 -9.77 -20.83
CA PHE A 311 11.06 -9.77 -22.07
C PHE A 311 11.81 -9.01 -23.16
N VAL A 312 11.64 -9.45 -24.41
CA VAL A 312 12.13 -8.75 -25.61
C VAL A 312 10.99 -8.50 -26.60
N PRO A 313 11.16 -7.58 -27.57
CA PRO A 313 10.19 -7.44 -28.65
C PRO A 313 10.00 -8.74 -29.41
N ASN A 314 8.75 -9.10 -29.69
CA ASN A 314 8.40 -10.20 -30.57
C ASN A 314 8.31 -9.70 -32.02
N THR A 315 9.39 -9.83 -32.78
CA THR A 315 9.51 -9.32 -34.15
C THR A 315 8.55 -9.96 -35.16
N MET A 316 7.92 -11.08 -34.81
CA MET A 316 6.92 -11.75 -35.65
C MET A 316 5.50 -11.17 -35.49
N ARG A 317 5.29 -10.23 -34.57
CA ARG A 317 3.95 -9.70 -34.25
C ARG A 317 3.81 -8.24 -34.64
N SER A 318 2.59 -7.87 -35.05
CA SER A 318 2.24 -6.51 -35.44
C SER A 318 1.88 -5.67 -34.21
N LEU A 319 2.20 -4.38 -34.23
CA LEU A 319 1.72 -3.41 -33.22
C LEU A 319 0.19 -3.30 -33.13
N LYS A 320 -0.55 -3.85 -34.12
CA LYS A 320 -2.02 -3.94 -34.10
C LYS A 320 -2.56 -4.97 -33.10
N THR A 321 -1.72 -5.82 -32.51
CA THR A 321 -2.17 -6.74 -31.46
C THR A 321 -2.71 -5.95 -30.27
N THR A 322 -3.75 -6.47 -29.63
CA THR A 322 -4.36 -5.82 -28.47
C THR A 322 -3.56 -6.09 -27.21
N SER A 323 -2.99 -7.29 -27.07
CA SER A 323 -2.43 -7.75 -25.80
C SER A 323 -0.91 -7.64 -25.73
N TRP A 324 -0.40 -7.20 -24.57
CA TRP A 324 1.02 -6.96 -24.34
C TRP A 324 1.89 -8.22 -24.46
N TRP A 325 1.38 -9.38 -24.05
CA TRP A 325 2.11 -10.65 -24.10
C TRP A 325 2.25 -11.23 -25.51
N GLU A 326 1.55 -10.68 -26.50
CA GLU A 326 1.80 -11.02 -27.91
C GLU A 326 2.95 -10.18 -28.47
N LEU A 327 3.06 -8.92 -28.03
CA LEU A 327 4.13 -7.99 -28.41
C LEU A 327 5.49 -8.37 -27.82
N LEU A 328 5.50 -9.10 -26.70
CA LEU A 328 6.69 -9.44 -25.96
C LEU A 328 6.95 -10.95 -25.98
N MET A 329 8.22 -11.33 -26.09
CA MET A 329 8.68 -12.71 -25.94
C MET A 329 9.43 -12.84 -24.62
N LEU A 330 8.99 -13.77 -23.76
CA LEU A 330 9.68 -14.09 -22.51
C LEU A 330 10.99 -14.83 -22.80
N LYS A 331 12.09 -14.33 -22.26
CA LYS A 331 13.44 -14.90 -22.40
C LYS A 331 13.95 -15.51 -21.11
N VAL A 332 13.70 -14.85 -19.99
CA VAL A 332 14.14 -15.29 -18.67
C VAL A 332 12.96 -15.24 -17.71
N ARG A 333 12.84 -16.27 -16.88
CA ARG A 333 12.03 -16.29 -15.67
C ARG A 333 12.87 -16.94 -14.57
N THR A 334 13.13 -16.23 -13.49
CA THR A 334 13.92 -16.75 -12.35
C THR A 334 13.32 -16.29 -11.04
N GLU A 335 13.33 -17.17 -10.05
CA GLU A 335 12.89 -16.92 -8.66
C GLU A 335 14.10 -16.60 -7.75
N SER A 336 15.31 -16.60 -8.30
CA SER A 336 16.56 -16.33 -7.61
C SER A 336 17.47 -15.49 -8.50
N PRO A 337 17.05 -14.26 -8.83
CA PRO A 337 17.70 -13.47 -9.87
C PRO A 337 19.17 -13.24 -9.55
N THR A 338 20.03 -13.70 -10.46
CA THR A 338 21.45 -13.35 -10.48
C THR A 338 21.75 -12.38 -11.63
N PRO A 339 22.82 -11.56 -11.55
CA PRO A 339 23.16 -10.64 -12.61
C PRO A 339 23.37 -11.32 -13.97
N ASP A 340 23.91 -12.54 -13.96
CA ASP A 340 24.23 -13.30 -15.18
C ASP A 340 22.97 -13.90 -15.82
N GLU A 341 22.02 -14.40 -15.04
CA GLU A 341 20.72 -14.86 -15.57
C GLU A 341 19.94 -13.74 -16.26
N ILE A 342 20.05 -12.50 -15.76
CA ILE A 342 19.35 -11.33 -16.32
C ILE A 342 19.87 -10.97 -17.72
N ILE A 343 21.15 -11.22 -18.01
CA ILE A 343 21.80 -10.79 -19.26
C ILE A 343 22.06 -11.91 -20.28
N ASN A 344 22.06 -13.17 -19.85
CA ASN A 344 22.46 -14.31 -20.69
C ASN A 344 21.23 -15.10 -21.17
N TRP A 345 20.67 -14.69 -22.32
CA TRP A 345 19.52 -15.33 -22.98
C TRP A 345 19.47 -15.06 -24.49
#